data_AF-A0ABD5DUY6-F1
#
_entry.id   AF-A0ABD5DUY6-F1
#
_cell.length_a   1.000
_cell.length_b   1.000
_cell.length_c   1.000
_cell.angle_alpha   90.00
_cell.angle_beta   90.00
_cell.angle_gamma   90.00
#
_symmetry.space_group_name_H-M   'P 1'
#
loop_
_entity.id
_entity.type
_entity.pdbx_description
1 polymer ?
#
loop_
_entity_poly.entity_id
_entity_poly.type
_entity_poly.pdbx_seq_one_letter_code
_entity_poly.pdbx_strand_id
1 'polypeptide(L)'
;GELVTLGNWMLTKNIYRFEDIVINELIKTGFNGVIPNHILNLPDLCVYIQTDNAKGLTFENRQVVGVLFCVTELCGDRLLVSTMYLDDGMPRTIAIMLNEDQDIEASLTNFVDQFQQDYDPETMASDLKERLKIQKKLINLVLWFSQSKPEVTPLTPDTNKPVQFVEIKKEKRLFEAGKYKTFKIGSETARKLTKLYEEIEVAKAEGKASGREPHLRKSLWHLYWYGKK
;
A
#
# COMPACT_ATOMS: atom_id res chain seq x y z
N GLY A 1 9.29 1.02 14.85
CA GLY A 1 8.44 0.81 13.67
C GLY A 1 7.02 0.46 14.09
N GLU A 2 6.79 -0.78 14.53
CA GLU A 2 5.45 -1.28 14.89
C GLU A 2 4.68 -0.42 15.91
N LEU A 3 5.32 0.05 16.99
CA LEU A 3 4.67 0.93 17.97
C LEU A 3 4.16 2.24 17.34
N VAL A 4 4.86 2.76 16.32
CA VAL A 4 4.46 3.98 15.61
C VAL A 4 3.24 3.71 14.76
N THR A 5 3.25 2.64 13.96
CA THR A 5 2.12 2.28 13.10
C THR A 5 0.90 1.89 13.92
N LEU A 6 1.06 1.02 14.93
CA LEU A 6 -0.05 0.54 15.76
C LEU A 6 -0.62 1.67 16.62
N GLY A 7 0.25 2.50 17.22
CA GLY A 7 -0.13 3.68 17.99
C GLY A 7 -1.00 4.66 17.20
N ASN A 8 -0.58 5.00 15.98
CA ASN A 8 -1.36 5.88 15.11
C ASN A 8 -2.66 5.22 14.62
N TRP A 9 -2.63 3.93 14.30
CA TRP A 9 -3.83 3.22 13.82
C TRP A 9 -4.89 3.06 14.91
N MET A 10 -4.50 2.85 16.16
CA MET A 10 -5.45 2.79 17.29
C MET A 10 -6.35 4.02 17.38
N LEU A 11 -5.89 5.19 16.92
CA LEU A 11 -6.65 6.44 16.94
C LEU A 11 -7.81 6.47 15.94
N THR A 12 -7.74 5.66 14.87
CA THR A 12 -8.74 5.64 13.79
C THR A 12 -9.45 4.29 13.66
N LYS A 13 -8.70 3.19 13.81
CA LYS A 13 -9.12 1.80 13.58
C LYS A 13 -9.78 1.59 12.21
N ASN A 14 -9.30 2.33 11.21
CA ASN A 14 -9.79 2.23 9.85
C ASN A 14 -9.18 0.99 9.18
N ILE A 15 -10.04 0.12 8.65
CA ILE A 15 -9.69 -1.14 7.97
C ILE A 15 -10.08 -0.99 6.51
N TYR A 16 -9.09 -1.05 5.64
CA TYR A 16 -9.24 -0.92 4.20
C TYR A 16 -9.10 -2.27 3.53
N ARG A 17 -10.09 -2.66 2.73
CA ARG A 17 -10.08 -3.93 1.99
C ARG A 17 -10.34 -3.67 0.52
N PHE A 18 -9.37 -4.04 -0.31
CA PHE A 18 -9.52 -4.07 -1.76
C PHE A 18 -10.40 -5.24 -2.19
N GLU A 19 -11.14 -5.04 -3.27
CA GLU A 19 -11.73 -6.14 -4.03
C GLU A 19 -10.64 -7.12 -4.50
N ASP A 20 -10.96 -8.42 -4.47
CA ASP A 20 -10.01 -9.49 -4.75
C ASP A 20 -9.29 -9.30 -6.09
N ILE A 21 -10.02 -9.02 -7.15
CA ILE A 21 -9.44 -8.85 -8.48
C ILE A 21 -8.52 -7.61 -8.55
N VAL A 22 -8.85 -6.55 -7.81
CA VAL A 22 -8.09 -5.29 -7.83
C VAL A 22 -6.76 -5.46 -7.11
N ILE A 23 -6.76 -6.01 -5.89
CA ILE A 23 -5.50 -6.21 -5.16
C ILE A 23 -4.56 -7.15 -5.89
N ASN A 24 -5.10 -8.21 -6.51
CA ASN A 24 -4.32 -9.17 -7.27
C ASN A 24 -3.70 -8.58 -8.54
N GLU A 25 -4.31 -7.56 -9.15
CA GLU A 25 -3.68 -6.81 -10.25
C GLU A 25 -2.69 -5.74 -9.75
N LEU A 26 -2.96 -5.08 -8.62
CA LEU A 26 -2.05 -4.10 -8.03
C LEU A 26 -0.71 -4.70 -7.59
N ILE A 27 -0.72 -5.88 -6.94
CA ILE A 27 0.53 -6.54 -6.50
C ILE A 27 1.37 -7.11 -7.66
N LYS A 28 0.80 -7.20 -8.86
CA LYS A 28 1.51 -7.56 -10.10
C LYS A 28 2.00 -6.34 -10.88
N THR A 29 1.50 -5.16 -10.55
CA THR A 29 1.84 -3.91 -11.24
C THR A 29 3.30 -3.56 -10.99
N GLY A 30 4.05 -3.26 -12.05
CA GLY A 30 5.43 -2.81 -11.96
C GLY A 30 5.54 -1.31 -11.69
N PHE A 31 6.70 -0.90 -11.16
CA PHE A 31 7.10 0.50 -11.09
C PHE A 31 7.73 0.86 -12.42
N ASN A 32 6.91 1.35 -13.36
CA ASN A 32 7.40 1.80 -14.65
C ASN A 32 7.53 3.33 -14.62
N GLY A 33 8.74 3.84 -14.84
CA GLY A 33 9.03 5.27 -14.85
C GLY A 33 9.47 5.83 -13.49
N VAL A 34 9.71 7.14 -13.46
CA VAL A 34 10.18 7.88 -12.28
C VAL A 34 8.95 8.37 -11.51
N ILE A 35 8.62 7.69 -10.42
CA ILE A 35 7.50 8.08 -9.53
C ILE A 35 8.09 8.88 -8.37
N PRO A 36 7.82 10.19 -8.25
CA PRO A 36 8.30 10.98 -7.11
C PRO A 36 7.71 10.42 -5.82
N ASN A 37 8.53 10.21 -4.78
CA ASN A 37 8.03 9.60 -3.55
C ASN A 37 7.07 10.53 -2.76
N HIS A 38 7.15 11.85 -2.98
CA HIS A 38 6.38 12.84 -2.22
C HIS A 38 4.88 12.79 -2.54
N ILE A 39 4.50 12.14 -3.65
CA ILE A 39 3.09 11.95 -4.01
C ILE A 39 2.40 10.93 -3.09
N LEU A 40 3.17 10.10 -2.37
CA LEU A 40 2.64 9.10 -1.46
C LEU A 40 1.87 9.80 -0.35
N ASN A 41 0.54 9.67 -0.43
CA ASN A 41 -0.38 10.23 0.52
C ASN A 41 -1.23 9.14 1.15
N LEU A 42 -1.51 9.29 2.44
CA LEU A 42 -2.42 8.43 3.18
C LEU A 42 -3.69 9.21 3.52
N PRO A 43 -4.88 8.56 3.48
CA PRO A 43 -6.16 9.19 3.81
C PRO A 43 -6.31 9.49 5.30
N ASP A 44 -5.48 8.89 6.16
CA ASP A 44 -5.52 9.01 7.63
C ASP A 44 -4.09 8.99 8.20
N LEU A 45 -3.97 9.26 9.52
CA LEU A 45 -2.71 9.14 10.28
C LEU A 45 -2.00 7.79 10.07
N CYS A 46 -2.78 6.72 10.00
CA CYS A 46 -2.31 5.39 9.67
C CYS A 46 -3.44 4.58 9.01
N VAL A 47 -3.06 3.79 8.02
CA VAL A 47 -3.96 2.95 7.24
C VAL A 47 -3.62 1.49 7.46
N TYR A 48 -4.61 0.71 7.90
CA TYR A 48 -4.52 -0.75 7.84
C TYR A 48 -5.17 -1.27 6.56
N ILE A 49 -4.40 -1.95 5.73
CA ILE A 49 -4.89 -2.66 4.56
C ILE A 49 -4.94 -4.15 4.91
N GLN A 50 -6.12 -4.76 4.87
CA GLN A 50 -6.27 -6.21 5.01
C GLN A 50 -5.93 -6.86 3.65
N THR A 51 -5.00 -7.82 3.65
CA THR A 51 -4.39 -8.38 2.44
C THR A 51 -4.47 -9.91 2.36
N ASP A 52 -5.28 -10.54 3.21
CA ASP A 52 -5.54 -12.00 3.17
C ASP A 52 -6.11 -12.50 1.81
N ASN A 53 -6.67 -11.62 0.97
CA ASN A 53 -7.12 -11.92 -0.39
C ASN A 53 -6.08 -11.67 -1.50
N ALA A 54 -4.89 -11.18 -1.16
CA ALA A 54 -3.80 -10.91 -2.09
C ALA A 54 -2.99 -12.19 -2.38
N LYS A 55 -3.32 -12.90 -3.47
CA LYS A 55 -2.67 -14.17 -3.83
C LYS A 55 -1.23 -13.92 -4.26
N GLY A 56 -0.29 -14.55 -3.55
CA GLY A 56 1.15 -14.40 -3.84
C GLY A 56 1.76 -13.11 -3.27
N LEU A 57 1.07 -12.45 -2.33
CA LEU A 57 1.69 -11.46 -1.45
C LEU A 57 2.30 -12.19 -0.25
N THR A 58 3.58 -12.55 -0.39
CA THR A 58 4.33 -13.32 0.59
C THR A 58 5.65 -12.65 0.96
N PHE A 59 6.12 -12.90 2.17
CA PHE A 59 7.42 -12.47 2.69
C PHE A 59 7.98 -13.58 3.59
N GLU A 60 9.24 -13.96 3.42
CA GLU A 60 9.89 -15.11 4.08
C GLU A 60 9.08 -16.42 3.92
N ASN A 61 8.49 -16.62 2.74
CA ASN A 61 7.54 -17.72 2.42
C ASN A 61 6.26 -17.77 3.28
N ARG A 62 5.93 -16.69 3.99
CA ARG A 62 4.69 -16.54 4.75
C ARG A 62 3.72 -15.62 4.04
N GLN A 63 2.41 -15.85 4.20
CA GLN A 63 1.40 -14.94 3.66
C GLN A 63 1.37 -13.63 4.45
N VAL A 64 1.32 -12.50 3.76
CA VAL A 64 1.05 -11.20 4.37
C VAL A 64 -0.45 -11.02 4.50
N VAL A 65 -0.98 -11.05 5.72
CA VAL A 65 -2.44 -11.00 5.99
C VAL A 65 -2.97 -9.58 6.21
N GLY A 66 -2.10 -8.64 6.56
CA GLY A 66 -2.42 -7.23 6.57
C GLY A 66 -1.20 -6.35 6.78
N VAL A 67 -1.33 -5.07 6.46
CA VAL A 67 -0.22 -4.11 6.52
C VAL A 67 -0.70 -2.77 7.05
N LEU A 68 0.02 -2.23 8.02
CA LEU A 68 -0.11 -0.85 8.46
C LEU A 68 0.86 0.06 7.72
N PHE A 69 0.36 1.19 7.26
CA PHE A 69 1.16 2.27 6.68
C PHE A 69 0.99 3.53 7.50
N CYS A 70 2.08 4.15 7.91
CA CYS A 70 2.09 5.43 8.61
C CYS A 70 3.20 6.30 8.04
N VAL A 71 2.91 7.58 7.84
CA VAL A 71 3.94 8.58 7.55
C VAL A 71 4.29 9.29 8.85
N THR A 72 5.56 9.25 9.23
CA THR A 72 6.09 9.85 10.46
C THR A 72 7.34 10.65 10.17
N GLU A 73 7.81 11.42 11.15
CA GLU A 73 9.12 12.06 11.11
C GLU A 73 10.07 11.39 12.10
N LEU A 74 11.34 11.23 11.72
CA LEU A 74 12.42 10.78 12.59
C LEU A 74 13.66 11.62 12.30
N CYS A 75 14.19 12.32 13.31
CA CYS A 75 15.37 13.17 13.18
C CYS A 75 15.28 14.23 12.06
N GLY A 76 14.07 14.70 11.73
CA GLY A 76 13.82 15.66 10.65
C GLY A 76 13.53 15.01 9.30
N ASP A 77 13.73 13.70 9.15
CA ASP A 77 13.43 12.97 7.92
C ASP A 77 12.00 12.41 7.96
N ARG A 78 11.24 12.65 6.89
CA ARG A 78 9.91 12.09 6.70
C ARG A 78 10.03 10.65 6.22
N LEU A 79 9.34 9.73 6.88
CA LEU A 79 9.42 8.28 6.62
C LEU A 79 8.05 7.69 6.33
N LEU A 80 7.94 6.83 5.31
CA LEU A 80 6.85 5.86 5.20
C LEU A 80 7.24 4.58 5.95
N VAL A 81 6.56 4.32 7.05
CA VAL A 81 6.71 3.08 7.83
C VAL A 81 5.62 2.10 7.41
N SER A 82 6.05 0.93 6.94
CA SER A 82 5.20 -0.19 6.52
C SER A 82 5.42 -1.37 7.47
N THR A 83 4.43 -1.68 8.30
CA THR A 83 4.47 -2.83 9.22
C THR A 83 3.49 -3.89 8.72
N MET A 84 4.04 -4.99 8.20
CA MET A 84 3.27 -6.12 7.69
C MET A 84 3.12 -7.20 8.77
N TYR A 85 1.94 -7.80 8.83
CA TYR A 85 1.62 -8.93 9.70
C TYR A 85 1.55 -10.20 8.86
N LEU A 86 2.28 -11.22 9.29
CA LEU A 86 2.34 -12.52 8.62
C LEU A 86 1.32 -13.49 9.21
N ASP A 87 1.04 -14.57 8.48
CA ASP A 87 0.11 -15.63 8.90
C ASP A 87 0.54 -16.41 10.16
N ASP A 88 1.82 -16.33 10.55
CA ASP A 88 2.35 -16.85 11.81
C ASP A 88 2.20 -15.88 12.99
N GLY A 89 1.61 -14.71 12.75
CA GLY A 89 1.39 -13.66 13.75
C GLY A 89 2.58 -12.73 13.95
N MET A 90 3.72 -12.97 13.27
CA MET A 90 4.90 -12.14 13.45
C MET A 90 4.84 -10.86 12.59
N PRO A 91 5.16 -9.69 13.16
CA PRO A 91 5.27 -8.46 12.40
C PRO A 91 6.65 -8.35 11.72
N ARG A 92 6.69 -7.67 10.58
CA ARG A 92 7.92 -7.20 9.91
C ARG A 92 7.74 -5.74 9.54
N THR A 93 8.75 -4.91 9.81
CA THR A 93 8.68 -3.48 9.49
C THR A 93 9.75 -3.10 8.47
N ILE A 94 9.35 -2.32 7.49
CA ILE A 94 10.21 -1.63 6.52
C ILE A 94 9.89 -0.14 6.63
N ALA A 95 10.90 0.72 6.69
CA ALA A 95 10.73 2.16 6.73
C ALA A 95 11.53 2.78 5.60
N ILE A 96 10.92 3.57 4.72
CA ILE A 96 11.63 4.26 3.65
C ILE A 96 11.55 5.76 3.85
N MET A 97 12.60 6.49 3.48
CA MET A 97 12.54 7.94 3.45
C MET A 97 11.61 8.43 2.34
N LEU A 98 10.94 9.54 2.62
CA LEU A 98 10.19 10.33 1.66
C LEU A 98 10.89 11.69 1.54
N ASN A 99 11.51 11.92 0.39
CA ASN A 99 12.22 13.16 0.05
C ASN A 99 11.73 13.69 -1.29
N GLU A 100 11.34 14.97 -1.33
CA GLU A 100 10.78 15.63 -2.52
C GLU A 100 11.65 15.50 -3.78
N ASP A 101 12.98 15.44 -3.61
CA ASP A 101 13.96 15.33 -4.70
C ASP A 101 14.21 13.89 -5.18
N GLN A 102 13.54 12.90 -4.58
CA GLN A 102 13.77 11.49 -4.87
C GLN A 102 12.52 10.80 -5.43
N ASP A 103 12.78 9.85 -6.32
CA ASP A 103 11.78 8.88 -6.73
C ASP A 103 11.70 7.70 -5.74
N ILE A 104 10.64 6.92 -5.86
CA ILE A 104 10.39 5.76 -5.00
C ILE A 104 11.51 4.71 -5.11
N GLU A 105 12.07 4.48 -6.29
CA GLU A 105 13.14 3.50 -6.49
C GLU A 105 14.41 3.93 -5.74
N ALA A 106 14.80 5.20 -5.85
CA ALA A 106 15.94 5.77 -5.14
C ALA A 106 15.75 5.71 -3.61
N SER A 107 14.55 6.01 -3.11
CA SER A 107 14.25 5.91 -1.67
C SER A 107 14.30 4.48 -1.14
N LEU A 108 13.95 3.49 -1.96
CA LEU A 108 14.08 2.07 -1.61
C LEU A 108 15.54 1.65 -1.49
N THR A 109 16.43 2.18 -2.33
CA THR A 109 17.88 1.94 -2.22
C THR A 109 18.46 2.62 -0.99
N ASN A 110 18.13 3.89 -0.72
CA ASN A 110 18.66 4.63 0.43
C ASN A 110 18.21 4.04 1.78
N PHE A 111 17.05 3.38 1.83
CA PHE A 111 16.63 2.63 3.01
C PHE A 111 17.68 1.63 3.49
N VAL A 112 18.33 0.94 2.54
CA VAL A 112 19.37 -0.06 2.82
C VAL A 112 20.52 0.58 3.56
N ASP A 113 21.01 1.70 3.03
CA ASP A 113 22.22 2.36 3.53
C ASP A 113 22.02 2.97 4.92
N GLN A 114 20.80 3.41 5.25
CA GLN A 114 20.56 4.17 6.49
C GLN A 114 19.96 3.34 7.64
N PHE A 115 19.05 2.41 7.34
CA PHE A 115 18.29 1.70 8.37
C PHE A 115 18.77 0.27 8.61
N GLN A 116 19.64 -0.25 7.75
CA GLN A 116 20.34 -1.51 7.95
C GLN A 116 21.84 -1.26 8.12
N GLN A 117 22.24 -0.58 9.21
CA GLN A 117 23.65 -0.25 9.48
C GLN A 117 24.58 -1.48 9.56
N ASP A 118 24.04 -2.64 9.92
CA ASP A 118 24.77 -3.92 9.95
C ASP A 118 24.63 -4.73 8.63
N TYR A 119 24.21 -4.08 7.54
CA TYR A 119 24.05 -4.76 6.25
C TYR A 119 25.40 -5.24 5.71
N ASP A 120 25.57 -6.56 5.68
CA ASP A 120 26.65 -7.23 4.95
C ASP A 120 26.12 -7.71 3.59
N PRO A 121 26.62 -7.16 2.46
CA PRO A 121 26.18 -7.53 1.13
C PRO A 121 26.35 -9.01 0.79
N GLU A 122 27.35 -9.70 1.36
CA GLU A 122 27.60 -11.11 1.05
C GLU A 122 26.58 -12.04 1.70
N THR A 123 26.14 -11.70 2.93
CA THR A 123 25.27 -12.56 3.73
C THR A 123 23.80 -12.14 3.71
N MET A 124 23.50 -10.87 3.40
CA MET A 124 22.15 -10.29 3.54
C MET A 124 21.50 -9.87 2.20
N ALA A 125 22.16 -10.08 1.05
CA ALA A 125 21.61 -9.69 -0.26
C ALA A 125 20.26 -10.36 -0.58
N SER A 126 20.03 -11.60 -0.14
CA SER A 126 18.77 -12.32 -0.36
C SER A 126 17.61 -11.72 0.42
N ASP A 127 17.81 -11.45 1.72
CA ASP A 127 16.85 -10.77 2.60
C ASP A 127 16.52 -9.37 2.06
N LEU A 128 17.55 -8.61 1.67
CA LEU A 128 17.35 -7.30 1.07
C LEU A 128 16.51 -7.36 -0.20
N LYS A 129 16.84 -8.27 -1.13
CA LYS A 129 16.09 -8.45 -2.38
C LYS A 129 14.63 -8.78 -2.11
N GLU A 130 14.36 -9.57 -1.07
CA GLU A 130 13.01 -9.90 -0.65
C GLU A 130 12.28 -8.68 -0.08
N ARG A 131 12.92 -7.89 0.79
CA ARG A 131 12.39 -6.63 1.34
C ARG A 131 12.04 -5.62 0.25
N LEU A 132 12.95 -5.38 -0.69
CA LEU A 132 12.72 -4.48 -1.83
C LEU A 132 11.55 -4.97 -2.68
N LYS A 133 11.49 -6.27 -2.96
CA LYS A 133 10.43 -6.88 -3.76
C LYS A 133 9.06 -6.75 -3.09
N ILE A 134 8.96 -7.02 -1.78
CA ILE A 134 7.69 -6.88 -1.08
C ILE A 134 7.30 -5.40 -0.95
N GLN A 135 8.24 -4.51 -0.62
CA GLN A 135 7.96 -3.09 -0.44
C GLN A 135 7.43 -2.44 -1.71
N LYS A 136 7.95 -2.82 -2.90
CA LYS A 136 7.37 -2.40 -4.18
C LYS A 136 5.88 -2.79 -4.28
N LYS A 137 5.54 -4.05 -4.02
CA LYS A 137 4.13 -4.50 -4.05
C LYS A 137 3.26 -3.71 -3.07
N LEU A 138 3.78 -3.44 -1.87
CA LEU A 138 3.08 -2.68 -0.83
C LEU A 138 2.86 -1.21 -1.23
N ILE A 139 3.85 -0.58 -1.87
CA ILE A 139 3.74 0.79 -2.35
C ILE A 139 2.64 0.94 -3.41
N ASN A 140 2.43 -0.05 -4.28
CA ASN A 140 1.29 -0.03 -5.22
C ASN A 140 -0.06 0.08 -4.51
N LEU A 141 -0.20 -0.48 -3.30
CA LEU A 141 -1.43 -0.40 -2.53
C LEU A 141 -1.66 1.02 -2.00
N VAL A 142 -0.62 1.69 -1.50
CA VAL A 142 -0.74 3.06 -0.98
C VAL A 142 -0.84 4.12 -2.07
N LEU A 143 -0.25 3.88 -3.25
CA LEU A 143 -0.43 4.74 -4.42
C LEU A 143 -1.89 4.87 -4.84
N TRP A 144 -2.73 3.88 -4.50
CA TRP A 144 -4.18 3.99 -4.67
C TRP A 144 -4.76 5.25 -4.02
N PHE A 145 -4.38 5.53 -2.78
CA PHE A 145 -4.86 6.69 -2.04
C PHE A 145 -4.26 8.02 -2.50
N SER A 146 -3.20 7.96 -3.29
CA SER A 146 -2.51 9.13 -3.85
C SER A 146 -3.17 9.63 -5.15
N GLN A 147 -4.18 8.92 -5.66
CA GLN A 147 -4.99 9.37 -6.78
C GLN A 147 -5.81 10.61 -6.41
N SER A 148 -6.16 11.44 -7.40
CA SER A 148 -7.02 12.62 -7.17
C SER A 148 -8.43 12.27 -6.69
N LYS A 149 -8.94 11.09 -7.06
CA LYS A 149 -10.24 10.58 -6.65
C LYS A 149 -10.16 9.06 -6.42
N PRO A 150 -9.56 8.62 -5.30
CA PRO A 150 -9.41 7.20 -5.02
C PRO A 150 -10.79 6.56 -4.80
N GLU A 151 -11.00 5.37 -5.33
CA GLU A 151 -12.28 4.68 -5.18
C GLU A 151 -12.35 3.97 -3.82
N VAL A 152 -12.86 4.68 -2.81
CA VAL A 152 -12.98 4.20 -1.43
C VAL A 152 -14.41 4.37 -0.97
N THR A 153 -15.06 3.28 -0.56
CA THR A 153 -16.45 3.27 -0.10
C THR A 153 -16.53 2.83 1.36
N PRO A 154 -17.04 3.66 2.27
CA PRO A 154 -17.25 3.26 3.66
C PRO A 154 -18.39 2.23 3.74
N LEU A 155 -18.20 1.15 4.51
CA LEU A 155 -19.22 0.11 4.73
C LEU A 155 -20.10 0.41 5.95
N THR A 156 -19.69 1.36 6.77
CA THR A 156 -20.48 1.92 7.87
C THR A 156 -20.75 3.40 7.60
N PRO A 157 -21.82 3.99 8.16
CA PRO A 157 -22.09 5.41 8.00
C PRO A 157 -20.87 6.25 8.35
N ASP A 158 -20.41 7.03 7.38
CA ASP A 158 -19.19 7.80 7.56
C ASP A 158 -19.41 8.90 8.59
N THR A 159 -18.62 8.81 9.66
CA THR A 159 -18.56 9.81 10.72
C THR A 159 -17.12 10.28 10.86
N ASN A 160 -16.37 10.38 9.76
CA ASN A 160 -14.98 10.85 9.68
C ASN A 160 -14.82 12.25 10.26
N LYS A 161 -14.82 12.30 11.58
CA LYS A 161 -14.31 13.39 12.37
C LYS A 161 -12.81 13.16 12.50
N PRO A 162 -11.99 14.19 12.26
CA PRO A 162 -10.57 14.09 12.46
C PRO A 162 -10.27 13.72 13.91
N VAL A 163 -9.16 13.00 14.13
CA VAL A 163 -8.68 12.70 15.47
C VAL A 163 -8.36 14.00 16.20
N GLN A 164 -8.87 14.14 17.42
CA GLN A 164 -8.72 15.36 18.22
C GLN A 164 -8.40 15.03 19.66
N PHE A 165 -7.63 15.90 20.31
CA PHE A 165 -7.47 15.87 21.76
C PHE A 165 -8.79 16.23 22.43
N VAL A 166 -9.13 15.49 23.48
CA VAL A 166 -10.26 15.74 24.35
C VAL A 166 -9.75 16.26 25.69
N GLU A 167 -10.33 17.35 26.17
CA GLU A 167 -9.99 17.90 27.48
C GLU A 167 -10.73 17.16 28.58
N ILE A 168 -9.99 16.56 29.52
CA ILE A 168 -10.53 15.86 30.69
C ILE A 168 -9.79 16.35 31.92
N LYS A 169 -10.53 16.87 32.90
CA LYS A 169 -9.96 17.39 34.15
C LYS A 169 -8.81 18.40 33.90
N LYS A 170 -8.95 19.27 32.88
CA LYS A 170 -7.96 20.26 32.43
C LYS A 170 -6.68 19.69 31.78
N GLU A 171 -6.66 18.41 31.47
CA GLU A 171 -5.58 17.77 30.71
C GLU A 171 -6.06 17.40 29.31
N LYS A 172 -5.23 17.66 28.30
CA LYS A 172 -5.47 17.18 26.94
C LYS A 172 -5.11 15.72 26.86
N ARG A 173 -6.08 14.88 26.50
CA ARG A 173 -5.89 13.44 26.34
C ARG A 173 -6.30 13.01 24.95
N LEU A 174 -5.63 11.99 24.44
CA LEU A 174 -5.95 11.36 23.18
C LEU A 174 -6.58 10.00 23.48
N PHE A 175 -7.65 9.67 22.76
CA PHE A 175 -8.39 8.42 22.96
C PHE A 175 -8.32 7.55 21.72
N GLU A 176 -8.19 6.26 21.96
CA GLU A 176 -8.36 5.23 20.94
C GLU A 176 -9.78 5.29 20.34
N ALA A 177 -9.90 4.97 19.05
CA ALA A 177 -11.19 4.82 18.42
C ALA A 177 -11.99 3.69 19.09
N GLY A 178 -13.24 3.97 19.44
CA GLY A 178 -14.10 3.00 20.13
C GLY A 178 -14.61 1.85 19.24
N LYS A 179 -14.55 1.98 17.91
CA LYS A 179 -15.03 0.98 16.95
C LYS A 179 -14.14 0.93 15.72
N TYR A 180 -14.06 -0.24 15.10
CA TYR A 180 -13.49 -0.39 13.76
C TYR A 180 -14.39 0.26 12.71
N LYS A 181 -13.79 0.91 11.72
CA LYS A 181 -14.48 1.41 10.54
C LYS A 181 -13.93 0.70 9.32
N THR A 182 -14.81 0.10 8.53
CA THR A 182 -14.42 -0.72 7.37
C THR A 182 -14.69 0.02 6.07
N PHE A 183 -13.73 -0.06 5.16
CA PHE A 183 -13.78 0.57 3.85
C PHE A 183 -13.52 -0.49 2.78
N LYS A 184 -14.32 -0.44 1.73
CA LYS A 184 -14.17 -1.26 0.54
C LYS A 184 -13.53 -0.44 -0.57
N ILE A 185 -12.52 -0.99 -1.24
CA ILE A 185 -11.73 -0.29 -2.25
C ILE A 185 -11.89 -0.96 -3.62
N GLY A 186 -12.14 -0.15 -4.65
CA GLY A 186 -12.07 -0.60 -6.05
C GLY A 186 -13.26 -1.40 -6.58
N SER A 187 -14.48 -1.20 -6.08
CA SER A 187 -15.70 -1.90 -6.52
C SER A 187 -16.04 -1.66 -8.01
N GLU A 188 -16.01 -0.42 -8.49
CA GLU A 188 -16.22 -0.07 -9.90
C GLU A 188 -15.08 -0.60 -10.76
N THR A 189 -13.85 -0.45 -10.27
CA THR A 189 -12.65 -1.01 -10.93
C THR A 189 -12.75 -2.53 -11.06
N ALA A 190 -13.19 -3.23 -10.02
CA ALA A 190 -13.42 -4.66 -10.03
C ALA A 190 -14.47 -5.04 -11.07
N ARG A 191 -15.63 -4.35 -11.10
CA ARG A 191 -16.66 -4.58 -12.11
C ARG A 191 -16.14 -4.44 -13.54
N LYS A 192 -15.30 -3.43 -13.80
CA LYS A 192 -14.66 -3.21 -15.11
C LYS A 192 -13.68 -4.34 -15.45
N LEU A 193 -12.83 -4.74 -14.50
CA LEU A 193 -11.88 -5.84 -14.70
C LEU A 193 -12.60 -7.16 -14.94
N THR A 194 -13.62 -7.50 -14.16
CA THR A 194 -14.42 -8.72 -14.34
C THR A 194 -15.01 -8.79 -15.74
N LYS A 195 -15.68 -7.72 -16.19
CA LYS A 195 -16.24 -7.65 -17.54
C LYS A 195 -15.17 -7.85 -18.63
N LEU A 196 -14.01 -7.23 -18.45
CA LEU A 196 -12.91 -7.33 -19.42
C LEU A 196 -12.34 -8.76 -19.49
N TYR A 197 -12.19 -9.45 -18.36
CA TYR A 197 -11.78 -10.86 -18.37
C TYR A 197 -12.83 -11.77 -19.00
N GLU A 198 -14.12 -11.53 -18.75
CA GLU A 198 -15.21 -12.26 -19.42
C GLU A 198 -15.14 -12.07 -20.94
N GLU A 199 -14.96 -10.84 -21.43
CA GLU A 199 -14.80 -10.53 -22.86
C GLU A 199 -13.59 -11.25 -23.48
N ILE A 200 -12.46 -11.31 -22.76
CA ILE A 200 -11.25 -12.04 -23.20
C ILE A 200 -11.52 -13.55 -23.31
N GLU A 201 -12.22 -14.14 -22.33
CA GLU A 201 -12.52 -15.58 -22.36
C GLU A 201 -13.48 -15.94 -23.49
N VAL A 202 -14.49 -15.10 -23.77
CA VAL A 202 -15.35 -15.26 -24.95
C VAL A 202 -14.54 -15.17 -26.24
N ALA A 203 -13.69 -14.15 -26.37
CA ALA A 203 -12.85 -13.96 -27.56
C ALA A 203 -11.85 -15.12 -27.76
N LYS A 204 -11.33 -15.73 -26.69
CA LYS A 204 -10.49 -16.94 -26.77
C LYS A 204 -11.28 -18.15 -27.26
N ALA A 205 -12.53 -18.31 -26.82
CA ALA A 205 -13.38 -19.40 -27.27
C ALA A 205 -13.70 -19.29 -28.78
N GLU A 206 -13.96 -18.08 -29.27
CA GLU A 206 -14.27 -17.79 -30.68
C GLU A 206 -13.03 -17.75 -31.58
N GLY A 207 -11.89 -17.26 -31.07
CA GLY A 207 -10.65 -17.01 -31.81
C GLY A 207 -9.78 -18.23 -32.12
N LYS A 208 -10.19 -19.45 -31.72
CA LYS A 208 -9.45 -20.72 -31.93
C LYS A 208 -9.07 -21.01 -33.40
N ALA A 209 -9.63 -20.29 -34.37
CA ALA A 209 -9.32 -20.43 -35.79
C ALA A 209 -8.10 -19.58 -36.27
N SER A 210 -7.68 -18.53 -35.55
CA SER A 210 -6.71 -17.53 -36.06
C SER A 210 -5.32 -17.53 -35.41
N GLY A 211 -5.09 -18.35 -34.37
CA GLY A 211 -3.79 -18.51 -33.71
C GLY A 211 -3.26 -17.30 -32.93
N ARG A 212 -4.03 -16.20 -32.81
CA ARG A 212 -3.68 -15.02 -32.00
C ARG A 212 -4.55 -14.99 -30.75
N GLU A 213 -3.92 -15.03 -29.57
CA GLU A 213 -4.62 -14.95 -28.29
C GLU A 213 -4.79 -13.50 -27.83
N PRO A 214 -6.01 -13.07 -27.45
CA PRO A 214 -6.22 -11.77 -26.84
C PRO A 214 -5.55 -11.73 -25.45
N HIS A 215 -4.85 -10.64 -25.15
CA HIS A 215 -4.20 -10.41 -23.87
C HIS A 215 -4.55 -9.05 -23.29
N LEU A 216 -4.57 -8.96 -21.97
CA LEU A 216 -4.73 -7.70 -21.26
C LEU A 216 -3.37 -6.97 -21.19
N ARG A 217 -3.35 -5.70 -21.60
CA ARG A 217 -2.21 -4.82 -21.32
C ARG A 217 -2.14 -4.59 -19.81
N LYS A 218 -0.99 -4.92 -19.21
CA LYS A 218 -0.76 -4.74 -17.77
C LYS A 218 -0.98 -3.30 -17.33
N SER A 219 -1.64 -3.14 -16.19
CA SER A 219 -1.77 -1.87 -15.49
C SER A 219 -0.39 -1.33 -15.08
N LEU A 220 -0.24 -0.02 -15.15
CA LEU A 220 0.94 0.70 -14.69
C LEU A 220 0.54 2.11 -14.24
N TRP A 221 1.26 2.65 -13.25
CA TRP A 221 1.04 4.02 -12.80
C TRP A 221 1.52 5.01 -13.85
N HIS A 222 0.61 5.85 -14.33
CA HIS A 222 0.90 6.87 -15.33
C HIS A 222 0.90 8.25 -14.66
N LEU A 223 2.06 8.91 -14.67
CA LEU A 223 2.25 10.27 -14.18
C LEU A 223 2.54 11.18 -15.36
N TYR A 224 2.06 12.42 -15.28
CA TYR A 224 2.40 13.47 -16.23
C TYR A 224 2.55 14.79 -15.46
N TRP A 225 3.45 15.64 -15.94
CA TRP A 225 3.60 16.98 -15.41
C TRP A 225 2.47 17.87 -15.93
N TYR A 226 1.81 18.58 -15.02
CA TYR A 226 0.81 19.59 -15.37
C TYR A 226 1.26 20.95 -14.83
N GLY A 227 1.70 21.84 -15.73
CA GLY A 227 2.21 23.16 -15.38
C GLY A 227 3.32 23.64 -16.32
N LYS A 228 3.69 24.92 -16.21
CA LYS A 228 4.93 25.42 -16.83
C LYS A 228 6.11 24.94 -15.97
N LYS A 229 7.16 24.44 -16.63
CA LYS A 229 8.45 24.21 -15.98
C LYS A 229 9.02 25.52 -15.46
#